data_AF-A0A3M7NGE8-F1
#
_entry.id   AF-A0A3M7NGE8-F1
#
_cell.length_a   1.000
_cell.length_b   1.000
_cell.length_c   1.000
_cell.angle_alpha   90.00
_cell.angle_beta   90.00
_cell.angle_gamma   90.00
#
_symmetry.space_group_name_H-M   'P 1'
#
loop_
_entity.id
_entity.type
_entity.pdbx_description
1 polymer ?
#
loop_
_entity_poly.entity_id
_entity_poly.type
_entity_poly.pdbx_seq_one_letter_code
_entity_poly.pdbx_strand_id
1 'polypeptide(L)'
;MPLEVRGPFLIIGAFVAGMGLGGTRGGQLHADRYRAENAHRYPTTQAGWYLYQRSKNYHMMLGICSAGVRSGAVLSLWAAGFMATEEGIDQLRARLLHRADGQRDFLSTVIAALAVAGVHSRVHGMNTFATVKTSTMALKAGLAFGLAQDAVACLRGGTEVPAYIRWLWPAANASTGTGAKPDEDEAPL
;
A
#
# COMPACT_ATOMS: atom_id res chain seq x y z
N MET A 1 8.33 11.87 7.09
CA MET A 1 7.53 11.55 8.30
C MET A 1 8.16 10.37 9.05
N PRO A 2 8.19 10.39 10.40
CA PRO A 2 8.77 9.33 11.23
C PRO A 2 7.95 8.01 11.16
N LEU A 3 8.64 6.88 11.37
CA LEU A 3 8.08 5.52 11.25
C LEU A 3 6.90 5.27 12.19
N GLU A 4 6.98 5.82 13.40
CA GLU A 4 5.98 5.68 14.47
C GLU A 4 4.60 6.21 14.07
N VAL A 5 4.57 7.23 13.22
CA VAL A 5 3.33 7.84 12.74
C VAL A 5 2.85 7.13 11.48
N ARG A 6 3.75 6.82 10.55
CA ARG A 6 3.40 6.20 9.25
C ARG A 6 2.85 4.79 9.40
N GLY A 7 3.44 3.97 10.28
CA GLY A 7 3.07 2.57 10.47
C GLY A 7 1.60 2.36 10.85
N PRO A 8 1.12 2.98 11.96
CA PRO A 8 -0.27 2.86 12.38
C PRO A 8 -1.27 3.34 11.33
N PHE A 9 -1.02 4.48 10.67
CA PHE A 9 -1.92 4.99 9.63
C PHE A 9 -2.02 4.04 8.43
N LEU A 10 -0.90 3.45 8.01
CA LEU A 10 -0.88 2.49 6.91
C LEU A 10 -1.64 1.21 7.27
N ILE A 11 -1.43 0.68 8.48
CA ILE A 11 -2.10 -0.53 8.98
C ILE A 11 -3.61 -0.31 9.10
N ILE A 12 -4.04 0.81 9.70
CA ILE A 12 -5.46 1.15 9.85
C ILE A 12 -6.10 1.37 8.47
N GLY A 13 -5.44 2.12 7.58
CA GLY A 13 -5.94 2.36 6.23
C GLY A 13 -6.09 1.06 5.43
N ALA A 14 -5.08 0.18 5.50
CA ALA A 14 -5.13 -1.15 4.87
C ALA A 14 -6.24 -2.03 5.47
N PHE A 15 -6.44 -1.98 6.79
CA PHE A 15 -7.50 -2.73 7.45
C PHE A 15 -8.89 -2.29 6.97
N VAL A 16 -9.16 -0.98 6.92
CA VAL A 16 -10.45 -0.42 6.47
C VAL A 16 -10.70 -0.74 4.99
N ALA A 17 -9.68 -0.59 4.14
CA ALA A 17 -9.78 -0.96 2.73
C ALA A 17 -10.05 -2.46 2.54
N GLY A 18 -9.35 -3.30 3.31
CA GLY A 18 -9.52 -4.76 3.28
C GLY A 18 -10.89 -5.19 3.80
N MET A 19 -11.42 -4.51 4.82
CA MET A 19 -12.79 -4.70 5.29
C MET A 19 -13.83 -4.38 4.21
N GLY A 20 -13.68 -3.27 3.50
CA GLY A 20 -14.60 -2.91 2.41
C GLY A 20 -14.59 -3.94 1.27
N LEU A 21 -13.40 -4.32 0.80
CA LEU A 21 -13.23 -5.29 -0.29
C LEU A 21 -13.67 -6.70 0.10
N GLY A 22 -13.32 -7.16 1.30
CA GLY A 22 -13.71 -8.48 1.81
C GLY A 22 -15.19 -8.54 2.17
N GLY A 23 -15.70 -7.48 2.78
CA GLY A 23 -17.10 -7.38 3.20
C GLY A 23 -18.06 -7.37 2.02
N THR A 24 -17.79 -6.58 0.97
CA THR A 24 -18.63 -6.56 -0.24
C THR A 24 -18.72 -7.92 -0.92
N ARG A 25 -17.58 -8.60 -1.11
CA ARG A 25 -17.54 -9.96 -1.70
C ARG A 25 -18.21 -11.00 -0.80
N GLY A 26 -17.94 -10.96 0.51
CA GLY A 26 -18.56 -11.85 1.49
C GLY A 26 -20.07 -11.67 1.56
N GLY A 27 -20.54 -10.42 1.58
CA GLY A 27 -21.97 -10.09 1.56
C GLY A 27 -22.68 -10.63 0.33
N GLN A 28 -22.10 -10.44 -0.87
CA GLN A 28 -22.64 -10.98 -2.11
C GLN A 28 -22.74 -12.50 -2.07
N LEU A 29 -21.67 -13.20 -1.67
CA LEU A 29 -21.66 -14.65 -1.56
C LEU A 29 -22.76 -15.19 -0.63
N HIS A 30 -22.92 -14.57 0.55
CA HIS A 30 -23.95 -14.99 1.51
C HIS A 30 -25.37 -14.64 1.04
N ALA A 31 -25.55 -13.52 0.35
CA ALA A 31 -26.83 -13.17 -0.24
C ALA A 31 -27.22 -14.14 -1.37
N ASP A 32 -26.29 -14.48 -2.25
CA ASP A 32 -26.53 -15.41 -3.36
C ASP A 32 -26.77 -16.83 -2.86
N ARG A 33 -26.04 -17.26 -1.84
CA ARG A 33 -26.29 -18.53 -1.16
C ARG A 33 -27.70 -18.58 -0.55
N TYR A 34 -28.12 -17.53 0.15
CA TYR A 34 -29.48 -17.45 0.71
C TYR A 34 -30.56 -17.51 -0.39
N ARG A 35 -30.32 -16.86 -1.53
CA ARG A 35 -31.24 -16.90 -2.69
C ARG A 35 -31.27 -18.28 -3.33
N ALA A 36 -30.12 -18.95 -3.46
CA ALA A 36 -30.04 -20.32 -3.98
C ALA A 36 -30.78 -21.30 -3.07
N GLU A 37 -30.56 -21.23 -1.75
CA GLU A 37 -31.22 -22.10 -0.76
C GLU A 37 -32.75 -21.89 -0.74
N ASN A 38 -33.21 -20.64 -0.95
CA ASN A 38 -34.64 -20.30 -0.93
C ASN A 38 -35.28 -20.16 -2.32
N ALA A 39 -34.60 -20.58 -3.40
CA ALA A 39 -35.12 -20.46 -4.76
C ALA A 39 -36.43 -21.24 -4.98
N HIS A 40 -36.73 -22.21 -4.12
CA HIS A 40 -37.96 -22.99 -4.15
C HIS A 40 -39.04 -22.49 -3.18
N ARG A 41 -38.75 -21.48 -2.33
CA ARG A 41 -39.65 -20.95 -1.28
C ARG A 41 -39.81 -19.43 -1.40
N TYR A 42 -40.21 -18.96 -2.58
CA TYR A 42 -40.51 -17.53 -2.73
C TYR A 42 -41.81 -17.16 -2.01
N PRO A 43 -41.82 -16.09 -1.20
CA PRO A 43 -43.02 -15.65 -0.53
C PRO A 43 -44.04 -15.11 -1.55
N THR A 44 -45.30 -15.49 -1.38
CA THR A 44 -46.43 -15.00 -2.20
C THR A 44 -47.21 -13.86 -1.52
N THR A 45 -46.98 -13.63 -0.24
CA THR A 45 -47.64 -12.58 0.56
C THR A 45 -46.70 -11.40 0.81
N GLN A 46 -47.25 -10.19 0.97
CA GLN A 46 -46.48 -8.98 1.25
C GLN A 46 -45.70 -9.07 2.57
N ALA A 47 -46.32 -9.65 3.61
CA ALA A 47 -45.64 -9.88 4.90
C ALA A 47 -44.48 -10.89 4.78
N GLY A 48 -44.64 -11.93 3.96
CA GLY A 48 -43.59 -12.90 3.68
C GLY A 48 -42.38 -12.29 2.98
N TRP A 49 -42.59 -11.35 2.05
CA TRP A 49 -41.51 -10.61 1.39
C TRP A 49 -40.66 -9.78 2.36
N TYR A 50 -41.29 -9.13 3.34
CA TYR A 50 -40.57 -8.40 4.38
C TYR A 50 -39.68 -9.33 5.21
N LEU A 51 -40.23 -10.46 5.69
CA LEU A 51 -39.48 -11.44 6.47
C LEU A 51 -38.32 -12.05 5.67
N TYR A 52 -38.55 -12.35 4.40
CA TYR A 52 -37.52 -12.83 3.48
C TYR A 52 -36.36 -11.83 3.36
N GLN A 53 -36.66 -10.55 3.14
CA GLN A 53 -35.62 -9.52 3.01
C GLN A 53 -34.86 -9.30 4.33
N ARG A 54 -35.56 -9.36 5.48
CA ARG A 54 -34.93 -9.26 6.81
C ARG A 54 -33.94 -10.40 7.04
N SER A 55 -34.34 -11.64 6.79
CA SER A 55 -33.48 -12.83 6.94
C SER A 55 -32.32 -12.81 5.95
N LYS A 56 -32.55 -12.46 4.68
CA LYS A 56 -31.48 -12.27 3.69
C LYS A 56 -30.46 -11.23 4.14
N ASN A 57 -30.93 -10.08 4.60
CA ASN A 57 -30.05 -9.01 5.08
C ASN A 57 -29.24 -9.44 6.30
N TYR A 58 -29.80 -10.27 7.19
CA TYR A 58 -29.07 -10.82 8.33
C TYR A 58 -27.91 -11.73 7.89
N HIS A 59 -28.17 -12.70 7.00
CA HIS A 59 -27.12 -13.58 6.47
C HIS A 59 -26.05 -12.80 5.69
N MET A 60 -26.47 -11.80 4.93
CA MET A 60 -25.58 -10.89 4.22
C MET A 60 -24.69 -10.10 5.20
N MET A 61 -25.25 -9.51 6.26
CA MET A 61 -24.48 -8.76 7.28
C MET A 61 -23.45 -9.64 7.99
N LEU A 62 -23.80 -10.87 8.33
CA LEU A 62 -22.84 -11.83 8.90
C LEU A 62 -21.68 -12.11 7.93
N GLY A 63 -21.97 -12.23 6.63
CA GLY A 63 -20.97 -12.37 5.58
C GLY A 63 -20.06 -11.15 5.46
N ILE A 64 -20.64 -9.94 5.52
CA ILE A 64 -19.89 -8.68 5.46
C ILE A 64 -18.92 -8.56 6.64
N CYS A 65 -19.39 -8.79 7.87
CA CYS A 65 -18.56 -8.65 9.06
C CYS A 65 -17.44 -9.70 9.09
N SER A 66 -17.77 -10.98 8.90
CA SER A 66 -16.79 -12.07 9.04
C SER A 66 -15.73 -12.05 7.91
N ALA A 67 -16.15 -11.88 6.66
CA ALA A 67 -15.23 -11.77 5.53
C ALA A 67 -14.44 -10.45 5.57
N GLY A 68 -15.10 -9.35 5.96
CA GLY A 68 -14.47 -8.04 6.10
C GLY A 68 -13.34 -8.06 7.13
N VAL A 69 -13.58 -8.54 8.34
CA VAL A 69 -12.54 -8.60 9.39
C VAL A 69 -11.38 -9.50 8.95
N ARG A 70 -11.67 -10.67 8.35
CA ARG A 70 -10.63 -11.57 7.85
C ARG A 70 -9.77 -10.91 6.78
N SER A 71 -10.40 -10.32 5.76
CA SER A 71 -9.69 -9.65 4.66
C SER A 71 -8.96 -8.39 5.13
N GLY A 72 -9.53 -7.63 6.05
CA GLY A 72 -8.89 -6.48 6.69
C GLY A 72 -7.61 -6.89 7.42
N ALA A 73 -7.68 -7.94 8.25
CA ALA A 73 -6.52 -8.46 8.96
C ALA A 73 -5.43 -8.95 7.99
N VAL A 74 -5.78 -9.74 6.98
CA VAL A 74 -4.84 -10.23 5.97
C VAL A 74 -4.19 -9.07 5.20
N LEU A 75 -4.97 -8.08 4.77
CA LEU A 75 -4.42 -6.94 4.02
C LEU A 75 -3.51 -6.07 4.90
N SER A 76 -3.88 -5.85 6.16
CA SER A 76 -3.04 -5.10 7.11
C SER A 76 -1.70 -5.80 7.38
N LEU A 77 -1.68 -7.13 7.45
CA LEU A 77 -0.46 -7.92 7.60
C LEU A 77 0.44 -7.81 6.36
N TRP A 78 -0.14 -7.90 5.16
CA TRP A 78 0.62 -7.69 3.91
C TRP A 78 1.16 -6.27 3.80
N ALA A 79 0.38 -5.26 4.19
CA ALA A 79 0.80 -3.87 4.17
C ALA A 79 1.95 -3.61 5.17
N ALA A 80 1.87 -4.17 6.38
CA ALA A 80 2.95 -4.11 7.37
C ALA A 80 4.21 -4.82 6.85
N GLY A 81 4.06 -6.00 6.23
CA GLY A 81 5.16 -6.73 5.62
C GLY A 81 5.85 -5.93 4.50
N PHE A 82 5.07 -5.31 3.62
CA PHE A 82 5.59 -4.45 2.55
C PHE A 82 6.39 -3.27 3.13
N MET A 83 5.84 -2.56 4.11
CA MET A 83 6.53 -1.45 4.76
C MET A 83 7.84 -1.90 5.43
N ALA A 84 7.84 -3.04 6.11
CA ALA A 84 9.03 -3.61 6.74
C ALA A 84 10.10 -3.97 5.71
N THR A 85 9.71 -4.50 4.54
CA THR A 85 10.65 -4.80 3.46
C THR A 85 11.22 -3.54 2.82
N GLU A 86 10.41 -2.51 2.58
CA GLU A 86 10.86 -1.24 2.01
C GLU A 86 11.89 -0.57 2.92
N GLU A 87 11.58 -0.45 4.21
CA GLU A 87 12.50 0.11 5.21
C GLU A 87 13.75 -0.77 5.40
N GLY A 88 13.61 -2.08 5.35
CA GLY A 88 14.73 -3.02 5.40
C GLY A 88 15.68 -2.88 4.21
N ILE A 89 15.14 -2.71 3.00
CA ILE A 89 15.92 -2.49 1.77
C ILE A 89 16.64 -1.15 1.82
N ASP A 90 15.98 -0.08 2.28
CA ASP A 90 16.59 1.23 2.44
C ASP A 90 17.77 1.20 3.42
N GLN A 91 17.59 0.58 4.59
CA GLN A 91 18.66 0.41 5.58
C GLN A 91 19.81 -0.47 5.06
N LEU A 92 19.50 -1.54 4.32
CA LEU A 92 20.49 -2.42 3.73
C LEU A 92 21.32 -1.68 2.66
N ARG A 93 20.68 -0.89 1.79
CA ARG A 93 21.36 -0.08 0.78
C ARG A 93 22.25 0.98 1.41
N ALA A 94 21.79 1.65 2.46
CA ALA A 94 22.60 2.64 3.19
C ALA A 94 23.88 2.02 3.77
N ARG A 95 23.78 0.82 4.35
CA ARG A 95 24.92 0.09 4.92
C ARG A 95 25.90 -0.43 3.87
N LEU A 96 25.39 -0.99 2.77
CA LEU A 96 26.22 -1.59 1.72
C LEU A 96 26.93 -0.55 0.83
N LEU A 97 26.27 0.58 0.56
CA LEU A 97 26.77 1.60 -0.37
C LEU A 97 27.48 2.76 0.34
N HIS A 98 27.67 2.69 1.66
CA HIS A 98 28.23 3.76 2.51
C HIS A 98 27.67 5.16 2.17
N ARG A 99 26.38 5.22 1.83
CA ARG A 99 25.74 6.47 1.39
C ARG A 99 25.05 7.09 2.60
N ALA A 100 25.49 8.29 2.98
CA ALA A 100 25.00 9.01 4.15
C ALA A 100 23.52 9.40 4.03
N ASP A 101 23.04 9.53 2.80
CA ASP A 101 21.65 9.84 2.50
C ASP A 101 20.86 8.54 2.39
N GLY A 102 20.18 8.14 3.47
CA GLY A 102 19.15 7.09 3.49
C GLY A 102 17.92 7.49 2.67
N GLN A 103 18.14 7.82 1.40
CA GLN A 103 17.15 8.40 0.52
C GLN A 103 16.23 7.31 -0.06
N ARG A 104 14.92 7.53 0.08
CA ARG A 104 13.88 6.69 -0.50
C ARG A 104 13.81 6.96 -1.99
N ASP A 105 14.06 5.93 -2.79
CA ASP A 105 13.94 5.97 -4.25
C ASP A 105 12.91 4.93 -4.71
N PHE A 106 12.26 5.16 -5.86
CA PHE A 106 11.35 4.20 -6.51
C PHE A 106 11.92 2.76 -6.63
N LEU A 107 13.24 2.61 -6.72
CA LEU A 107 13.91 1.31 -6.81
C LEU A 107 13.68 0.44 -5.57
N SER A 108 13.68 1.04 -4.37
CA SER A 108 13.43 0.31 -3.13
C SER A 108 12.02 -0.27 -3.11
N THR A 109 11.06 0.54 -3.55
CA THR A 109 9.65 0.19 -3.68
C THR A 109 9.41 -0.92 -4.70
N VAL A 110 10.12 -0.91 -5.83
CA VAL A 110 10.06 -1.99 -6.83
C VAL A 110 10.60 -3.30 -6.29
N ILE A 111 11.76 -3.27 -5.61
CA ILE A 111 12.37 -4.46 -5.02
C ILE A 111 11.47 -5.01 -3.90
N ALA A 112 10.91 -4.14 -3.05
CA ALA A 112 9.95 -4.50 -2.02
C ALA A 112 8.70 -5.16 -2.63
N ALA A 113 8.14 -4.59 -3.71
CA ALA A 113 6.97 -5.14 -4.38
C ALA A 113 7.25 -6.54 -4.96
N LEU A 114 8.41 -6.74 -5.60
CA LEU A 114 8.83 -8.04 -6.12
C LEU A 114 9.09 -9.06 -5.01
N ALA A 115 9.70 -8.65 -3.90
CA ALA A 115 9.93 -9.50 -2.74
C ALA A 115 8.60 -9.96 -2.12
N VAL A 116 7.66 -9.04 -1.90
CA VAL A 116 6.32 -9.36 -1.40
C VAL A 116 5.57 -10.28 -2.36
N ALA A 117 5.68 -10.07 -3.67
CA ALA A 117 5.09 -10.97 -4.67
C ALA A 117 5.70 -12.38 -4.63
N GLY A 118 7.01 -12.48 -4.42
CA GLY A 118 7.70 -13.77 -4.26
C GLY A 118 7.22 -14.52 -3.01
N VAL A 119 7.12 -13.83 -1.86
CA VAL A 119 6.58 -14.40 -0.61
C VAL A 119 5.14 -14.83 -0.82
N HIS A 120 4.30 -13.97 -1.41
CA HIS A 120 2.91 -14.28 -1.74
C HIS A 120 2.78 -15.53 -2.61
N SER A 121 3.62 -15.66 -3.65
CA SER A 121 3.66 -16.83 -4.53
C SER A 121 4.02 -18.11 -3.79
N ARG A 122 4.97 -18.04 -2.86
CA ARG A 122 5.38 -19.20 -2.06
C ARG A 122 4.28 -19.63 -1.09
N VAL A 123 3.65 -18.69 -0.39
CA VAL A 123 2.58 -18.97 0.58
C VAL A 123 1.38 -19.64 -0.09
N HIS A 124 1.06 -19.25 -1.34
CA HIS A 124 -0.08 -19.79 -2.07
C HIS A 124 0.26 -20.97 -3.00
N GLY A 125 1.50 -21.46 -2.99
CA GLY A 125 1.91 -22.60 -3.82
C GLY A 125 1.64 -22.42 -5.31
N MET A 126 1.82 -21.19 -5.83
CA MET A 126 1.44 -20.87 -7.20
C MET A 126 2.33 -21.56 -8.24
N ASN A 127 1.72 -21.89 -9.39
CA ASN A 127 2.46 -22.42 -10.54
C ASN A 127 3.32 -21.33 -11.20
N THR A 128 4.31 -21.74 -12.00
CA THR A 128 5.27 -20.83 -12.63
C THR A 128 4.59 -19.72 -13.45
N PHE A 129 3.52 -20.04 -14.18
CA PHE A 129 2.78 -19.05 -14.97
C PHE A 129 2.06 -18.01 -14.10
N ALA A 130 1.44 -18.42 -13.00
CA ALA A 130 0.80 -17.51 -12.06
C ALA A 130 1.85 -16.65 -11.34
N THR A 131 2.98 -17.25 -10.93
CA THR A 131 4.11 -16.50 -10.34
C THR A 131 4.58 -15.40 -11.29
N VAL A 132 4.86 -15.71 -12.56
CA VAL A 132 5.30 -14.71 -13.56
C VAL A 132 4.28 -13.58 -13.72
N LYS A 133 2.98 -13.92 -13.77
CA LYS A 133 1.91 -12.90 -13.86
C LYS A 133 1.88 -12.01 -12.62
N THR A 134 1.96 -12.59 -11.43
CA THR A 134 1.98 -11.81 -10.19
C THR A 134 3.23 -10.95 -10.05
N SER A 135 4.40 -11.45 -10.46
CA SER A 135 5.63 -10.65 -10.50
C SER A 135 5.54 -9.51 -11.51
N THR A 136 4.91 -9.73 -12.68
CA THR A 136 4.68 -8.69 -13.67
C THR A 136 3.73 -7.61 -13.14
N MET A 137 2.66 -8.02 -12.44
CA MET A 137 1.74 -7.09 -11.78
C MET A 137 2.46 -6.29 -10.68
N ALA A 138 3.29 -6.97 -9.88
CA ALA A 138 4.08 -6.33 -8.83
C ALA A 138 5.11 -5.34 -9.39
N LEU A 139 5.77 -5.66 -10.51
CA LEU A 139 6.68 -4.75 -11.20
C LEU A 139 5.95 -3.49 -11.67
N LYS A 140 4.81 -3.65 -12.35
CA LYS A 140 4.01 -2.51 -12.83
C LYS A 140 3.49 -1.66 -11.68
N ALA A 141 2.96 -2.29 -10.64
CA ALA A 141 2.45 -1.60 -9.46
C ALA A 141 3.58 -0.89 -8.70
N GLY A 142 4.72 -1.54 -8.50
CA GLY A 142 5.89 -0.98 -7.84
C GLY A 142 6.48 0.20 -8.60
N LEU A 143 6.58 0.11 -9.93
CA LEU A 143 7.02 1.23 -10.77
C LEU A 143 6.04 2.40 -10.70
N ALA A 144 4.74 2.15 -10.86
CA ALA A 144 3.73 3.19 -10.80
C ALA A 144 3.70 3.88 -9.42
N PHE A 145 3.76 3.11 -8.33
CA PHE A 145 3.74 3.63 -6.98
C PHE A 145 5.04 4.35 -6.62
N GLY A 146 6.20 3.79 -6.96
CA GLY A 146 7.50 4.41 -6.73
C GLY A 146 7.68 5.72 -7.49
N LEU A 147 7.29 5.78 -8.77
CA LEU A 147 7.31 7.03 -9.53
C LEU A 147 6.32 8.06 -8.98
N ALA A 148 5.16 7.63 -8.47
CA ALA A 148 4.22 8.52 -7.80
C ALA A 148 4.79 9.05 -6.46
N GLN A 149 5.49 8.20 -5.69
CA GLN A 149 6.20 8.62 -4.47
C GLN A 149 7.28 9.67 -4.80
N ASP A 150 8.09 9.43 -5.83
CA ASP A 150 9.12 10.36 -6.29
C ASP A 150 8.51 11.68 -6.80
N ALA A 151 7.40 11.63 -7.54
CA ALA A 151 6.70 12.83 -8.00
C ALA A 151 6.16 13.66 -6.83
N VAL A 152 5.57 13.02 -5.81
CA VAL A 152 5.11 13.71 -4.59
C VAL A 152 6.29 14.30 -3.83
N ALA A 153 7.42 13.60 -3.77
CA ALA A 153 8.64 14.12 -3.15
C ALA A 153 9.16 15.38 -3.88
N CYS A 154 9.13 15.38 -5.22
CA CYS A 154 9.45 16.57 -6.02
C CYS A 154 8.51 17.75 -5.77
N LEU A 155 7.20 17.50 -5.67
CA LEU A 155 6.20 18.54 -5.47
C LEU A 155 6.26 19.19 -4.08
N ARG A 156 6.66 18.43 -3.05
CA ARG A 156 6.76 18.94 -1.67
C ARG A 156 7.96 19.87 -1.47
N GLY A 157 9.00 19.75 -2.30
CA GLY A 157 10.24 20.51 -2.17
C GLY A 157 11.05 20.15 -0.91
N GLY A 158 12.38 20.31 -0.95
CA GLY A 158 13.28 20.06 0.18
C GLY A 158 14.40 19.06 -0.10
N THR A 159 15.01 18.51 0.96
CA THR A 159 16.10 17.51 0.90
C THR A 159 15.65 16.11 0.45
N GLU A 160 14.35 15.87 0.32
CA GLU A 160 13.78 14.55 -0.05
C GLU A 160 13.78 14.28 -1.57
N VAL A 161 14.23 15.22 -2.43
CA VAL A 161 14.22 15.06 -3.91
C VAL A 161 15.20 13.96 -4.36
N PRO A 162 14.73 12.90 -5.08
CA PRO A 162 15.55 11.76 -5.47
C PRO A 162 16.89 12.13 -6.13
N ALA A 163 17.96 11.43 -5.77
CA ALA A 163 19.32 11.77 -6.21
C ALA A 163 19.48 11.77 -7.75
N TYR A 164 18.77 10.88 -8.45
CA TYR A 164 18.81 10.82 -9.93
C TYR A 164 18.16 12.05 -10.57
N ILE A 165 17.12 12.61 -9.95
CA ILE A 165 16.46 13.85 -10.41
C ILE A 165 17.39 15.04 -10.19
N ARG A 166 18.09 15.09 -9.04
CA ARG A 166 19.11 16.10 -8.77
C ARG A 166 20.28 16.06 -9.75
N TRP A 167 20.66 14.87 -10.21
CA TRP A 167 21.68 14.71 -11.27
C TRP A 167 21.17 15.17 -12.64
N LEU A 168 19.90 14.87 -12.99
CA LEU A 168 19.30 15.26 -14.27
C LEU A 168 18.96 16.75 -14.37
N TRP A 169 18.65 17.42 -13.25
CA TRP A 169 18.32 18.84 -13.22
C TRP A 169 19.17 19.62 -12.19
N PRO A 170 20.46 19.90 -12.49
CA PRO A 170 21.34 20.63 -11.58
C PRO A 170 20.94 22.09 -11.37
N ALA A 171 20.27 22.71 -12.37
CA ALA A 171 20.00 24.15 -12.40
C ALA A 171 19.07 24.65 -11.29
N ALA A 172 18.19 23.81 -10.73
CA ALA A 172 17.32 24.18 -9.60
C ALA A 172 18.05 24.27 -8.25
N ASN A 173 19.27 23.71 -8.13
CA ASN A 173 20.05 23.78 -6.89
C ASN A 173 20.86 25.08 -6.75
N ALA A 174 21.04 25.84 -7.83
CA ALA A 174 21.86 27.06 -7.82
C ALA A 174 21.18 28.24 -7.09
N SER A 175 19.84 28.29 -7.04
CA SER A 175 19.09 29.42 -6.46
C SER A 175 18.93 29.37 -4.94
N THR A 176 19.29 28.27 -4.29
CA THR A 176 19.10 28.07 -2.83
C THR A 176 20.38 28.34 -2.03
N GLY A 177 21.49 28.68 -2.69
CA GLY A 177 22.83 28.81 -2.10
C GLY A 177 23.38 30.22 -1.88
N THR A 178 22.65 31.30 -2.19
CA THR A 178 23.19 32.69 -2.12
C THR A 178 22.81 33.43 -0.83
N GLY A 179 22.84 32.75 0.31
CA GLY A 179 22.47 33.32 1.62
C GLY A 179 23.62 33.49 2.63
N ALA A 180 24.84 33.06 2.33
CA ALA A 180 25.99 33.29 3.19
C ALA A 180 26.78 34.49 2.67
N LYS A 181 26.50 35.68 3.23
CA LYS A 181 27.42 36.81 3.17
C LYS A 181 28.75 36.36 3.80
N PRO A 182 29.91 36.61 3.19
CA PRO A 182 31.16 36.55 3.92
C PRO A 182 31.12 37.68 4.96
N ASP A 183 31.33 37.33 6.23
CA ASP A 183 31.60 38.29 7.29
C ASP A 183 32.95 38.94 6.96
N GLU A 184 32.90 40.06 6.25
CA GLU A 184 33.95 41.08 6.27
C GLU A 184 33.81 41.78 7.61
N ASP A 185 34.69 41.48 8.57
CA ASP A 185 35.44 42.47 9.33
C ASP A 185 36.22 41.83 10.51
N GLU A 186 37.40 42.41 10.75
CA GLU A 186 38.24 42.32 11.96
C GLU A 186 39.42 41.31 12.00
N ALA A 187 40.52 41.69 11.36
CA ALA A 187 41.83 41.88 12.01
C ALA A 187 42.64 42.90 11.17
N PRO A 188 43.62 43.69 11.69
CA PRO A 188 44.29 43.63 13.00
C PRO A 188 44.38 45.01 13.73
N LEU A 189 44.63 45.00 15.05
CA LEU A 189 45.66 45.79 15.77
C LEU A 189 45.74 45.28 17.23
#